data_AF-A0A225UC04-F1
#
_entry.id   AF-A0A225UC04-F1
#
_cell.length_a   1.000
_cell.length_b   1.000
_cell.length_c   1.000
_cell.angle_alpha   90.00
_cell.angle_beta   90.00
_cell.angle_gamma   90.00
#
_symmetry.space_group_name_H-M   'P 1'
#
loop_
_entity.id
_entity.type
_entity.pdbx_description
1 polymer ?
#
loop_
_entity_poly.entity_id
_entity_poly.type
_entity_poly.pdbx_seq_one_letter_code
_entity_poly.pdbx_strand_id
1 'polypeptide(L)'
;MSGGKTSKAAQHLNKAHGIGSDKTASERTRDKELAVLRRSPLYRDDPGRAYVLLETLRIVNNNLPFCIGEYDESLLLRDFMLKEEARVALNAKIIRHAGVELYDATKRQVGVMLAENRIGTTKSFSIVADFWSAPTMNTKFLGLRLYLVNSSFQFKSVLLGIRHFAP
;
A
#
# COMPACT_ATOMS: atom_id res chain seq x y z
N MET A 1 25.87 -19.62 9.69
CA MET A 1 24.64 -19.84 10.47
C MET A 1 24.86 -19.38 11.91
N SER A 2 24.20 -18.33 12.38
CA SER A 2 24.29 -17.88 13.79
C SER A 2 22.96 -17.26 14.23
N GLY A 3 21.93 -18.11 14.41
CA GLY A 3 20.57 -17.72 14.73
C GLY A 3 20.14 -17.89 16.19
N GLY A 4 21.06 -17.91 17.17
CA GLY A 4 20.75 -18.33 18.54
C GLY A 4 20.99 -17.33 19.68
N LYS A 5 21.61 -16.17 19.43
CA LYS A 5 22.15 -15.33 20.52
C LYS A 5 21.18 -14.31 21.13
N THR A 6 20.10 -13.94 20.44
CA THR A 6 19.16 -12.90 20.92
C THR A 6 18.11 -13.41 21.91
N SER A 7 17.72 -14.70 21.81
CA SER A 7 16.72 -15.32 22.69
C SER A 7 17.16 -15.40 24.16
N LYS A 8 18.42 -15.78 24.42
CA LYS A 8 18.97 -15.88 25.78
C LYS A 8 19.12 -14.51 26.45
N ALA A 9 19.51 -13.49 25.70
CA ALA A 9 19.61 -12.12 26.20
C ALA A 9 18.22 -11.56 26.58
N ALA A 10 17.20 -11.79 25.74
CA ALA A 10 15.83 -11.37 26.03
C ALA A 10 15.24 -12.11 27.26
N GLN A 11 15.54 -13.40 27.45
CA GLN A 11 15.14 -14.14 28.64
C GLN A 11 15.85 -13.66 29.91
N HIS A 12 17.15 -13.37 29.84
CA HIS A 12 17.91 -12.88 30.99
C HIS A 12 17.43 -11.49 31.43
N LEU A 13 17.18 -10.57 30.49
CA LEU A 13 16.66 -9.24 30.80
C LEU A 13 15.27 -9.27 31.45
N ASN A 14 14.40 -10.18 30.99
CA ASN A 14 13.08 -10.38 31.59
C ASN A 14 13.20 -10.94 33.02
N LYS A 15 14.00 -12.00 33.23
CA LYS A 15 14.17 -12.64 34.55
C LYS A 15 14.92 -11.77 35.56
N ALA A 16 15.99 -11.09 35.16
CA ALA A 16 16.87 -10.37 36.08
C ALA A 16 16.45 -8.91 36.31
N HIS A 17 15.79 -8.29 35.33
CA HIS A 17 15.47 -6.85 35.37
C HIS A 17 13.97 -6.56 35.18
N GLY A 18 13.12 -7.57 35.00
CA GLY A 18 11.69 -7.39 34.73
C GLY A 18 11.39 -6.75 33.37
N ILE A 19 12.40 -6.60 32.50
CA ILE A 19 12.27 -5.92 31.21
C ILE A 19 11.77 -6.94 30.18
N GLY A 20 10.46 -6.92 29.92
CA GLY A 20 9.84 -7.64 28.81
C GLY A 20 10.04 -6.92 27.48
N SER A 21 10.05 -7.65 26.37
CA SER A 21 10.05 -7.03 25.04
C SER A 21 8.63 -6.57 24.67
N ASP A 22 8.47 -5.27 24.42
CA ASP A 22 7.19 -4.62 24.04
C ASP A 22 6.50 -5.27 22.84
N LYS A 23 7.31 -5.79 21.89
CA LYS A 23 6.79 -6.48 20.70
C LYS A 23 5.97 -7.72 21.06
N THR A 24 6.49 -8.54 21.96
CA THR A 24 5.80 -9.73 22.49
C THR A 24 4.57 -9.39 23.32
N ALA A 25 4.56 -8.23 23.99
CA ALA A 25 3.39 -7.78 24.76
C ALA A 25 2.25 -7.34 23.81
N SER A 26 2.56 -6.57 22.78
CA SER A 26 1.58 -6.09 21.79
C SER A 26 0.95 -7.22 20.96
N GLU A 27 1.74 -8.22 20.55
CA GLU A 27 1.23 -9.42 19.87
C GLU A 27 0.24 -10.20 20.74
N ARG A 28 0.57 -10.42 22.03
CA ARG A 28 -0.32 -11.10 22.98
C ARG A 28 -1.62 -10.33 23.23
N THR A 29 -1.63 -9.01 23.14
CA THR A 29 -2.85 -8.20 23.28
C THR A 29 -3.77 -8.36 22.07
N ARG A 30 -3.22 -8.29 20.85
CA ARG A 30 -3.99 -8.50 19.61
C ARG A 30 -4.61 -9.90 19.53
N ASP A 31 -3.86 -10.93 19.93
CA ASP A 31 -4.37 -12.31 19.94
C ASP A 31 -5.53 -12.49 20.93
N LYS A 32 -5.48 -11.81 22.08
CA LYS A 32 -6.57 -11.80 23.07
C LYS A 32 -7.80 -11.08 22.52
N GLU A 33 -7.64 -9.92 21.91
CA GLU A 33 -8.74 -9.18 21.28
C GLU A 33 -9.41 -9.98 20.16
N LEU A 34 -8.61 -10.61 19.29
CA LEU A 34 -9.12 -11.51 18.26
C LEU A 34 -9.87 -12.71 18.86
N ALA A 35 -9.36 -13.30 19.95
CA ALA A 35 -10.02 -14.40 20.63
C ALA A 35 -11.37 -13.96 21.24
N VAL A 36 -11.46 -12.75 21.78
CA VAL A 36 -12.72 -12.17 22.28
C VAL A 36 -13.72 -11.97 21.14
N LEU A 37 -13.31 -11.35 20.04
CA LEU A 37 -14.17 -11.13 18.88
C LEU A 37 -14.71 -12.44 18.30
N ARG A 38 -13.85 -13.46 18.18
CA ARG A 38 -14.25 -14.80 17.69
C ARG A 38 -15.24 -15.52 18.61
N ARG A 39 -15.26 -15.21 19.90
CA ARG A 39 -16.21 -15.78 20.88
C ARG A 39 -17.51 -14.97 20.98
N SER A 40 -17.59 -13.81 20.32
CA SER A 40 -18.79 -12.99 20.37
C SER A 40 -19.98 -13.68 19.68
N PRO A 41 -21.22 -13.49 20.17
CA PRO A 41 -22.41 -13.97 19.48
C PRO A 41 -22.50 -13.46 18.05
N LEU A 42 -22.12 -12.18 17.83
CA LEU A 42 -22.10 -11.57 16.50
C LEU A 42 -21.25 -12.37 15.49
N TYR A 43 -20.02 -12.75 15.86
CA TYR A 43 -19.17 -13.53 14.97
C TYR A 43 -19.66 -14.97 14.80
N ARG A 44 -20.20 -15.57 15.86
CA ARG A 44 -20.74 -16.94 15.81
C ARG A 44 -21.96 -17.04 14.90
N ASP A 45 -22.85 -16.06 14.97
CA ASP A 45 -24.15 -16.09 14.30
C ASP A 45 -24.02 -15.55 12.85
N ASP A 46 -23.18 -14.53 12.61
CA ASP A 46 -22.91 -13.98 11.28
C ASP A 46 -21.47 -13.42 11.16
N PRO A 47 -20.49 -14.26 10.77
CA PRO A 47 -19.12 -13.84 10.55
C PRO A 47 -18.96 -12.75 9.48
N GLY A 48 -19.84 -12.76 8.46
CA GLY A 48 -19.81 -11.79 7.36
C GLY A 48 -20.17 -10.40 7.86
N ARG A 49 -21.25 -10.29 8.63
CA ARG A 49 -21.63 -9.04 9.30
C ARG A 49 -20.57 -8.56 10.28
N ALA A 50 -19.95 -9.45 11.03
CA ALA A 50 -18.84 -9.09 11.92
C ALA A 50 -17.67 -8.46 11.15
N TYR A 51 -17.31 -9.01 9.99
CA TYR A 51 -16.27 -8.44 9.12
C TYR A 51 -16.65 -7.05 8.62
N VAL A 52 -17.88 -6.88 8.08
CA VAL A 52 -18.36 -5.58 7.59
C VAL A 52 -18.29 -4.51 8.68
N LEU A 53 -18.76 -4.82 9.89
CA LEU A 53 -18.74 -3.87 11.00
C LEU A 53 -17.32 -3.49 11.45
N LEU A 54 -16.37 -4.42 11.41
CA LEU A 54 -14.96 -4.14 11.71
C LEU A 54 -14.31 -3.24 10.64
N GLU A 55 -14.59 -3.47 9.36
CA GLU A 55 -14.15 -2.56 8.29
C GLU A 55 -14.81 -1.19 8.43
N THR A 56 -16.11 -1.11 8.75
CA THR A 56 -16.78 0.16 9.04
C THR A 56 -16.11 0.92 10.19
N LEU A 57 -15.79 0.23 11.29
CA LEU A 57 -15.05 0.84 12.41
C LEU A 57 -13.69 1.35 11.97
N ARG A 58 -12.95 0.59 11.16
CA ARG A 58 -11.66 1.03 10.61
C ARG A 58 -11.81 2.31 9.78
N ILE A 59 -12.83 2.39 8.93
CA ILE A 59 -13.11 3.56 8.11
C ILE A 59 -13.42 4.78 8.98
N VAL A 60 -14.38 4.65 9.91
CA VAL A 60 -14.82 5.75 10.78
C VAL A 60 -13.69 6.23 11.68
N ASN A 61 -12.98 5.32 12.36
CA ASN A 61 -11.95 5.69 13.33
C ASN A 61 -10.72 6.34 12.70
N ASN A 62 -10.48 6.11 11.39
CA ASN A 62 -9.31 6.63 10.69
C ASN A 62 -9.68 7.63 9.58
N ASN A 63 -10.94 8.05 9.48
CA ASN A 63 -11.45 8.93 8.43
C ASN A 63 -11.03 8.49 7.02
N LEU A 64 -11.15 7.20 6.73
CA LEU A 64 -10.80 6.65 5.41
C LEU A 64 -11.95 6.88 4.42
N PRO A 65 -11.69 6.87 3.10
CA PRO A 65 -12.75 6.86 2.09
C PRO A 65 -13.69 5.68 2.27
N PHE A 66 -15.00 5.89 2.14
CA PHE A 66 -16.00 4.82 2.24
C PHE A 66 -15.83 3.73 1.18
N CYS A 67 -15.33 4.10 0.00
CA CYS A 67 -15.08 3.19 -1.12
C CYS A 67 -13.76 2.41 -1.03
N ILE A 68 -13.05 2.41 0.13
CA ILE A 68 -11.76 1.72 0.25
C ILE A 68 -11.83 0.22 -0.10
N GLY A 69 -12.97 -0.43 0.15
CA GLY A 69 -13.20 -1.84 -0.18
C GLY A 69 -13.61 -2.10 -1.64
N GLU A 70 -13.90 -1.05 -2.41
CA GLU A 70 -14.38 -1.13 -3.79
C GLU A 70 -13.24 -1.02 -4.82
N TYR A 71 -12.06 -0.55 -4.41
CA TYR A 71 -10.89 -0.51 -5.28
C TYR A 71 -10.48 -1.91 -5.73
N ASP A 72 -10.10 -2.05 -7.01
CA ASP A 72 -9.70 -3.33 -7.60
C ASP A 72 -8.56 -3.97 -6.78
N GLU A 73 -7.60 -3.18 -6.29
CA GLU A 73 -6.52 -3.67 -5.44
C GLU A 73 -7.03 -4.24 -4.11
N SER A 74 -8.09 -3.66 -3.53
CA SER A 74 -8.69 -4.17 -2.30
C SER A 74 -9.41 -5.51 -2.53
N LEU A 75 -10.08 -5.66 -3.67
CA LEU A 75 -10.71 -6.91 -4.08
C LEU A 75 -9.65 -8.00 -4.33
N LEU A 76 -8.59 -7.65 -5.08
CA LEU A 76 -7.46 -8.54 -5.34
C LEU A 76 -6.78 -8.97 -4.04
N LEU A 77 -6.50 -8.05 -3.11
CA LEU A 77 -5.88 -8.37 -1.82
C LEU A 77 -6.75 -9.33 -0.99
N ARG A 78 -8.07 -9.11 -0.97
CA ARG A 78 -9.01 -10.00 -0.26
C ARG A 78 -8.94 -11.43 -0.81
N ASP A 79 -8.86 -11.57 -2.14
CA ASP A 79 -8.90 -12.87 -2.80
C ASP A 79 -7.51 -13.53 -2.85
N PHE A 80 -6.43 -12.75 -2.86
CA PHE A 80 -5.04 -13.21 -2.98
C PHE A 80 -4.38 -13.61 -1.65
N MET A 81 -4.69 -12.92 -0.55
CA MET A 81 -3.94 -13.09 0.69
C MET A 81 -4.47 -14.27 1.52
N LEU A 82 -3.65 -15.31 1.77
CA LEU A 82 -3.98 -16.29 2.80
C LEU A 82 -3.66 -15.71 4.18
N LYS A 83 -4.33 -16.24 5.22
CA LYS A 83 -4.22 -15.76 6.62
C LYS A 83 -2.79 -15.73 7.17
N GLU A 84 -1.86 -16.49 6.59
CA GLU A 84 -0.46 -16.53 7.04
C GLU A 84 0.42 -15.50 6.34
N GLU A 85 0.26 -15.26 5.03
CA GLU A 85 0.99 -14.20 4.33
C GLU A 85 0.47 -12.79 4.69
N ALA A 86 -0.79 -12.67 5.10
CA ALA A 86 -1.40 -11.41 5.57
C ALA A 86 -0.81 -10.86 6.87
N ARG A 87 0.12 -11.59 7.53
CA ARG A 87 0.73 -11.18 8.80
C ARG A 87 1.82 -10.13 8.66
N VAL A 88 2.22 -9.78 7.44
CA VAL A 88 3.18 -8.69 7.21
C VAL A 88 2.56 -7.38 7.69
N ALA A 89 3.19 -6.77 8.69
CA ALA A 89 2.69 -5.51 9.25
C ALA A 89 2.89 -4.37 8.25
N LEU A 90 1.79 -3.79 7.78
CA LEU A 90 1.83 -2.56 6.98
C LEU A 90 2.01 -1.36 7.91
N ASN A 91 3.10 -0.62 7.74
CA ASN A 91 3.36 0.62 8.46
C ASN A 91 4.01 1.65 7.53
N ALA A 92 4.05 2.91 7.97
CA ALA A 92 4.54 4.01 7.15
C ALA A 92 5.96 3.80 6.60
N LYS A 93 6.85 3.14 7.35
CA LYS A 93 8.21 2.85 6.86
C LYS A 93 8.19 1.84 5.71
N ILE A 94 7.45 0.75 5.86
CA ILE A 94 7.33 -0.31 4.84
C ILE A 94 6.64 0.25 3.59
N ILE A 95 5.54 0.99 3.75
CA ILE A 95 4.81 1.59 2.64
C ILE A 95 5.68 2.58 1.86
N ARG A 96 6.47 3.42 2.54
CA ARG A 96 7.41 4.31 1.85
C ARG A 96 8.44 3.55 1.02
N HIS A 97 8.97 2.46 1.55
CA HIS A 97 9.94 1.65 0.82
C HIS A 97 9.31 0.96 -0.39
N ALA A 98 8.16 0.31 -0.21
CA ALA A 98 7.40 -0.31 -1.28
C ALA A 98 6.99 0.71 -2.37
N GLY A 99 6.68 1.95 -1.98
CA GLY A 99 6.41 3.04 -2.93
C GLY A 99 7.62 3.35 -3.84
N VAL A 100 8.84 3.31 -3.29
CA VAL A 100 10.07 3.49 -4.09
C VAL A 100 10.30 2.30 -5.01
N GLU A 101 10.09 1.07 -4.52
CA GLU A 101 10.21 -0.15 -5.33
C GLU A 101 9.23 -0.16 -6.50
N LEU A 102 7.96 0.16 -6.24
CA LEU A 102 6.93 0.27 -7.27
C LEU A 102 7.26 1.37 -8.28
N TYR A 103 7.78 2.51 -7.81
CA TYR A 103 8.19 3.59 -8.71
C TYR A 103 9.34 3.15 -9.63
N ASP A 104 10.37 2.50 -9.09
CA ASP A 104 11.50 2.01 -9.89
C ASP A 104 11.07 0.92 -10.89
N ALA A 105 10.24 -0.03 -10.45
CA ALA A 105 9.69 -1.07 -11.32
C ALA A 105 8.84 -0.47 -12.45
N THR A 106 7.96 0.49 -12.12
CA THR A 106 7.13 1.20 -13.11
C THR A 106 7.98 1.98 -14.09
N LYS A 107 9.02 2.67 -13.62
CA LYS A 107 9.95 3.43 -14.49
C LYS A 107 10.65 2.50 -15.49
N ARG A 108 11.14 1.33 -15.03
CA ARG A 108 11.74 0.31 -15.90
C ARG A 108 10.72 -0.20 -16.92
N GLN A 109 9.52 -0.54 -16.49
CA GLN A 109 8.44 -1.01 -17.36
C GLN A 109 8.07 0.02 -18.44
N VAL A 110 7.93 1.30 -18.08
CA VAL A 110 7.66 2.38 -19.02
C VAL A 110 8.83 2.56 -20.00
N GLY A 111 10.07 2.44 -19.54
CA GLY A 111 11.25 2.48 -20.40
C GLY A 111 11.26 1.37 -21.45
N VAL A 112 10.93 0.14 -21.05
CA VAL A 112 10.78 -0.99 -21.96
C VAL A 112 9.64 -0.75 -22.96
N MET A 113 8.46 -0.33 -22.47
CA MET A 113 7.31 0.00 -23.31
C MET A 113 7.68 1.07 -24.36
N LEU A 114 8.42 2.12 -23.98
CA LEU A 114 8.86 3.15 -24.91
C LEU A 114 9.86 2.64 -25.95
N ALA A 115 10.74 1.71 -25.58
CA ALA A 115 11.69 1.10 -26.51
C ALA A 115 10.96 0.19 -27.53
N GLU A 116 10.03 -0.65 -27.05
CA GLU A 116 9.26 -1.59 -27.86
C GLU A 116 8.29 -0.90 -28.85
N ASN A 117 7.81 0.31 -28.51
CA ASN A 117 6.85 1.05 -29.31
C ASN A 117 7.49 2.19 -30.14
N ARG A 118 8.82 2.19 -30.27
CA ARG A 118 9.53 3.11 -31.15
C ARG A 118 9.49 2.60 -32.59
N ILE A 119 8.99 3.43 -33.50
CA ILE A 119 8.91 3.11 -34.93
C ILE A 119 10.06 3.79 -35.67
N GLY A 120 11.22 3.13 -35.74
CA GLY A 120 12.41 3.67 -36.40
C GLY A 120 12.77 5.07 -35.88
N THR A 121 12.78 6.06 -36.79
CA THR A 121 13.02 7.48 -36.49
C THR A 121 11.74 8.32 -36.41
N THR A 122 10.57 7.70 -36.58
CA THR A 122 9.28 8.40 -36.60
C THR A 122 8.90 8.90 -35.20
N LYS A 123 8.35 10.11 -35.15
CA LYS A 123 7.78 10.67 -33.92
C LYS A 123 6.48 9.94 -33.59
N SER A 124 6.55 8.91 -32.75
CA SER A 124 5.41 8.07 -32.34
C SER A 124 4.88 8.36 -30.94
N PHE A 125 5.45 9.35 -30.24
CA PHE A 125 5.10 9.71 -28.87
C PHE A 125 4.76 11.19 -28.76
N SER A 126 3.76 11.50 -27.93
CA SER A 126 3.35 12.87 -27.62
C SER A 126 3.45 13.11 -26.12
N ILE A 127 3.97 14.27 -25.72
CA ILE A 127 4.03 14.69 -24.32
C ILE A 127 3.15 15.93 -24.17
N VAL A 128 2.30 15.93 -23.14
CA VAL A 128 1.44 17.05 -22.78
C VAL A 128 1.80 17.54 -21.38
N ALA A 129 1.85 18.86 -21.25
CA ALA A 129 2.06 19.58 -20.01
C ALA A 129 0.73 20.18 -19.54
N ASP A 130 0.19 19.64 -18.45
CA ASP A 130 -1.07 20.09 -17.85
C ASP A 130 -0.78 21.02 -16.67
N PHE A 131 -1.37 22.22 -16.68
CA PHE A 131 -1.26 23.18 -15.60
C PHE A 131 -2.59 23.35 -14.88
N TRP A 132 -2.58 23.24 -13.56
CA TRP A 132 -3.76 23.56 -12.75
C TRP A 132 -3.35 24.24 -11.44
N SER A 133 -4.32 24.89 -10.79
CA SER A 133 -4.11 25.57 -9.51
C SER A 133 -5.06 24.98 -8.47
N ALA A 134 -4.58 24.85 -7.23
CA ALA A 134 -5.41 24.53 -6.08
C ALA A 134 -5.54 25.78 -5.19
N PRO A 135 -6.65 26.53 -5.29
CA PRO A 135 -6.82 27.80 -4.57
C PRO A 135 -6.69 27.65 -3.05
N THR A 136 -7.25 26.57 -2.50
CA THR A 136 -7.19 26.26 -1.06
C THR A 136 -5.78 26.03 -0.54
N MET A 137 -4.84 25.65 -1.42
CA MET A 137 -3.44 25.40 -1.07
C MET A 137 -2.51 26.51 -1.55
N ASN A 138 -3.03 27.57 -2.19
CA ASN A 138 -2.26 28.61 -2.86
C ASN A 138 -1.09 28.05 -3.71
N THR A 139 -1.34 26.96 -4.42
CA THR A 139 -0.29 26.19 -5.12
C THR A 139 -0.68 25.94 -6.57
N LYS A 140 0.29 26.05 -7.47
CA LYS A 140 0.16 25.64 -8.88
C LYS A 140 0.87 24.32 -9.12
N PHE A 141 0.34 23.54 -10.04
CA PHE A 141 0.84 22.22 -10.40
C PHE A 141 1.10 22.14 -11.90
N LEU A 142 2.17 21.43 -12.24
CA LEU A 142 2.52 20.99 -13.59
C LEU A 142 2.54 19.46 -13.60
N GLY A 143 1.63 18.88 -14.37
CA GLY A 143 1.62 17.46 -14.71
C GLY A 143 2.24 17.23 -16.07
N LEU A 144 3.08 16.21 -16.20
CA LEU A 144 3.60 15.76 -17.50
C LEU A 144 3.01 14.40 -17.83
N ARG A 145 2.37 14.29 -18.99
CA ARG A 145 1.71 13.08 -19.44
C ARG A 145 2.20 12.67 -20.83
N LEU A 146 2.60 11.42 -20.95
CA LEU A 146 3.01 10.79 -22.20
C LEU A 146 1.81 10.07 -22.81
N TYR A 147 1.66 10.19 -24.12
CA TYR A 147 0.69 9.49 -24.94
C TYR A 147 1.37 8.73 -26.06
N LEU A 148 0.91 7.51 -26.31
CA LEU A 148 1.34 6.68 -27.42
C LEU A 148 0.24 5.72 -27.85
N VAL A 149 0.35 5.20 -29.07
CA VAL A 149 -0.36 4.00 -29.50
C VAL A 149 0.64 2.85 -29.47
N ASN A 150 0.32 1.78 -28.76
CA ASN A 150 1.22 0.63 -28.66
C ASN A 150 1.12 -0.30 -29.88
N SER A 151 1.97 -1.33 -29.93
CA SER A 151 2.03 -2.35 -30.98
C SER A 151 0.73 -3.14 -31.16
N SER A 152 -0.11 -3.18 -30.13
CA SER A 152 -1.46 -3.76 -30.17
C SER A 152 -2.54 -2.75 -30.61
N PHE A 153 -2.15 -1.60 -31.18
CA PHE A 153 -3.05 -0.52 -31.59
C PHE A 153 -3.91 0.06 -30.46
N GLN A 154 -3.43 -0.03 -29.22
CA GLN A 154 -4.11 0.53 -28.06
C GLN A 154 -3.52 1.88 -27.70
N PHE A 155 -4.38 2.87 -27.49
CA PHE A 155 -3.99 4.12 -26.87
C PHE A 155 -3.53 3.88 -25.42
N LYS A 156 -2.36 4.41 -25.08
CA LYS A 156 -1.80 4.38 -23.73
C LYS A 156 -1.48 5.80 -23.29
N SER A 157 -1.73 6.05 -22.01
CA SER A 157 -1.38 7.28 -21.33
C SER A 157 -0.59 6.96 -20.07
N VAL A 158 0.54 7.64 -19.88
CA VAL A 158 1.39 7.49 -18.70
C VAL A 158 1.63 8.87 -18.07
N LEU A 159 1.24 9.03 -16.81
CA LEU A 159 1.61 10.21 -16.03
C LEU A 159 3.07 10.08 -15.60
N LEU A 160 3.94 10.94 -16.13
CA LEU A 160 5.37 10.93 -15.84
C LEU A 160 5.70 11.58 -14.50
N GLY A 161 4.87 12.52 -14.07
CA GLY A 161 5.00 13.16 -12.77
C GLY A 161 4.13 14.39 -12.62
N ILE A 162 4.03 14.84 -11.38
CA ILE A 162 3.38 16.09 -10.98
C ILE A 162 4.39 16.88 -10.14
N ARG A 163 4.59 18.14 -10.47
CA ARG A 163 5.42 19.08 -9.69
C ARG A 163 4.56 20.24 -9.23
N HIS A 164 4.65 20.59 -7.96
CA HIS A 164 4.15 21.87 -7.48
C HIS A 164 5.21 22.96 -7.70
N PHE A 165 4.76 24.18 -7.93
CA PHE A 165 5.64 25.34 -8.01
C PHE A 165 4.95 26.57 -7.40
N ALA A 166 5.75 27.39 -6.72
CA ALA A 166 5.38 28.74 -6.32
C ALA A 166 5.96 29.68 -7.38
N PRO A 167 5.14 30.49 -8.08
CA PRO A 167 5.63 31.43 -9.08
C PRO A 167 6.46 32.56 -8.45
#